data_AF-A0A2H5E0L3-F1
#
_entry.id   AF-A0A2H5E0L3-F1
#
_cell.length_a   1.000
_cell.length_b   1.000
_cell.length_c   1.000
_cell.angle_alpha   90.00
_cell.angle_beta   90.00
_cell.angle_gamma   90.00
#
_symmetry.space_group_name_H-M   'P 1'
#
loop_
_entity.id
_entity.type
_entity.pdbx_description
1 polymer ?
#
loop_
_entity_poly.entity_id
_entity_poly.type
_entity_poly.pdbx_seq_one_letter_code
_entity_poly.pdbx_strand_id
1 'polypeptide(L)'
;MDQQTQQENREREWVRRLFEQKGMEPLDMQSLKCPAPDVGVKLPDGRLLAIEVTEVLAGEHTRRHSRKREAHSTLQIAGGIGSLFSLPANALDVACRIEAKVGKDYQVPSGHQLHLLLAAGTLEHGAAAWTLPLAISIQELNRLTDGMLARSRYQHAYLHLQRGRDLYEWNRHDSWHEIHSLAVHADGYLPLQPQEAGK
;
A
#
# COMPACT_ATOMS: atom_id res chain seq x y z
N MET A 1 -22.07 15.67 0.23
CA MET A 1 -20.59 15.67 0.19
C MET A 1 -20.21 15.31 -1.23
N ASP A 2 -19.41 16.13 -1.89
CA ASP A 2 -18.97 15.90 -3.26
C ASP A 2 -17.89 14.80 -3.34
N GLN A 3 -17.75 14.20 -4.52
CA GLN A 3 -16.87 13.03 -4.72
C GLN A 3 -15.39 13.35 -4.43
N GLN A 4 -14.95 14.59 -4.69
CA GLN A 4 -13.58 15.02 -4.44
C GLN A 4 -13.27 15.02 -2.93
N THR A 5 -14.15 15.62 -2.12
CA THR A 5 -14.01 15.60 -0.66
C THR A 5 -14.00 14.19 -0.09
N GLN A 6 -14.80 13.27 -0.64
CA GLN A 6 -14.81 11.86 -0.22
C GLN A 6 -13.49 11.15 -0.54
N GLN A 7 -12.94 11.39 -1.73
CA GLN A 7 -11.65 10.86 -2.16
C GLN A 7 -10.53 11.35 -1.24
N GLU A 8 -10.46 12.66 -1.00
CA GLU A 8 -9.46 13.28 -0.13
C GLU A 8 -9.54 12.76 1.31
N ASN A 9 -10.76 12.58 1.84
CA ASN A 9 -10.97 12.00 3.17
C ASN A 9 -10.46 10.55 3.24
N ARG A 10 -10.71 9.75 2.19
CA ARG A 10 -10.27 8.35 2.08
C ARG A 10 -8.74 8.27 2.01
N GLU A 11 -8.10 9.14 1.24
CA GLU A 11 -6.64 9.21 1.13
C GLU A 11 -5.97 9.60 2.45
N ARG A 12 -6.50 10.60 3.16
CA ARG A 12 -5.98 10.97 4.49
C ARG A 12 -6.19 9.86 5.51
N GLU A 13 -7.31 9.15 5.48
CA GLU A 13 -7.53 8.00 6.37
C GLU A 13 -6.51 6.89 6.12
N TRP A 14 -6.11 6.64 4.87
CA TRP A 14 -5.06 5.70 4.54
C TRP A 14 -3.71 6.09 5.12
N VAL A 15 -3.34 7.36 4.97
CA VAL A 15 -2.10 7.90 5.51
C VAL A 15 -2.12 7.87 7.05
N ARG A 16 -3.26 8.16 7.68
CA ARG A 16 -3.43 8.04 9.14
C ARG A 16 -3.15 6.62 9.62
N ARG A 17 -3.73 5.60 8.97
CA ARG A 17 -3.50 4.19 9.32
C ARG A 17 -2.05 3.75 9.14
N LEU A 18 -1.39 4.23 8.09
CA LEU A 18 0.04 3.99 7.87
C LEU A 18 0.86 4.45 9.10
N PHE A 19 0.63 5.67 9.58
CA PHE A 19 1.38 6.20 10.72
C PHE A 19 0.99 5.56 12.05
N GLU A 20 -0.29 5.24 12.23
CA GLU A 20 -0.77 4.45 13.38
C GLU A 20 -0.05 3.10 13.48
N GLN A 21 0.08 2.37 12.37
CA GLN A 21 0.82 1.10 12.33
C GLN A 21 2.32 1.26 12.61
N LYS A 22 2.92 2.37 12.15
CA LYS A 22 4.32 2.72 12.45
C LYS A 22 4.52 3.26 13.87
N GLY A 23 3.47 3.38 14.69
CA GLY A 23 3.55 3.92 16.04
C GLY A 23 3.98 5.38 16.08
N MET A 24 3.65 6.14 15.03
CA MET A 24 3.99 7.56 14.91
C MET A 24 2.72 8.40 14.80
N GLU A 25 2.70 9.53 15.48
CA GLU A 25 1.61 10.51 15.37
C GLU A 25 2.10 11.73 14.57
N PRO A 26 1.58 11.98 13.36
CA PRO A 26 1.93 13.17 12.60
C PRO A 26 1.49 14.46 13.32
N LEU A 27 2.30 15.52 13.21
CA LEU A 27 1.95 16.84 13.73
C LEU A 27 0.88 17.53 12.88
N ASP A 28 0.90 17.27 11.58
CA ASP A 28 -0.04 17.84 10.62
C ASP A 28 -0.23 16.90 9.42
N MET A 29 -1.44 16.91 8.85
CA MET A 29 -1.83 16.13 7.68
C MET A 29 -2.87 16.89 6.86
N GLN A 30 -2.54 17.19 5.62
CA GLN A 30 -3.39 17.97 4.72
C GLN A 30 -3.43 17.37 3.32
N SER A 31 -4.58 17.47 2.65
CA SER A 31 -4.66 17.12 1.24
C SER A 31 -3.95 18.20 0.41
N LEU A 32 -3.10 17.78 -0.52
CA LEU A 32 -2.46 18.70 -1.47
C LEU A 32 -3.27 18.70 -2.77
N LYS A 33 -3.11 19.77 -3.54
CA LYS A 33 -3.81 19.92 -4.82
C LYS A 33 -2.92 19.45 -5.95
N CYS A 34 -3.51 18.72 -6.90
CA CYS A 34 -2.89 18.41 -8.18
C CYS A 34 -2.26 19.68 -8.77
N PRO A 35 -1.00 19.65 -9.24
CA PRO A 35 -0.19 18.46 -9.58
C PRO A 35 0.72 17.91 -8.46
N ALA A 36 0.49 18.28 -7.20
CA ALA A 36 1.18 17.67 -6.07
C ALA A 36 0.65 16.24 -5.78
N PRO A 37 1.40 15.41 -5.03
CA PRO A 37 0.90 14.12 -4.50
C PRO A 37 -0.26 14.33 -3.54
N ASP A 38 -1.09 13.32 -3.30
CA ASP A 38 -2.39 13.48 -2.64
C ASP A 38 -2.36 14.08 -1.22
N VAL A 39 -1.38 13.70 -0.38
CA VAL A 39 -1.34 14.09 1.04
C VAL A 39 0.02 14.62 1.47
N GLY A 40 0.05 15.78 2.12
CA GLY A 40 1.22 16.34 2.81
C GLY A 40 1.20 16.00 4.29
N VAL A 41 2.34 15.62 4.85
CA VAL A 41 2.49 15.21 6.25
C VAL A 41 3.71 15.87 6.89
N LYS A 42 3.53 16.39 8.10
CA LYS A 42 4.62 16.87 8.94
C LYS A 42 4.85 15.93 10.11
N LEU A 43 6.06 15.42 10.26
CA LEU A 43 6.42 14.52 11.35
C LEU A 43 7.05 15.28 12.53
N PRO A 44 7.00 14.70 13.76
CA PRO A 44 7.62 15.30 14.96
C PRO A 44 9.14 15.51 14.86
N ASP A 45 9.82 14.70 14.06
CA ASP A 45 11.26 14.78 13.80
C ASP A 45 11.64 15.89 12.79
N GLY A 46 10.66 16.67 12.33
CA GLY A 46 10.85 17.77 11.38
C GLY A 46 10.82 17.34 9.91
N ARG A 47 10.71 16.05 9.58
CA ARG A 47 10.56 15.61 8.20
C ARG A 47 9.21 16.04 7.62
N LEU A 48 9.24 16.40 6.34
CA LEU A 48 8.09 16.76 5.53
C LEU A 48 7.91 15.71 4.44
N LEU A 49 6.72 15.15 4.33
CA LEU A 49 6.43 14.07 3.38
C LEU A 49 5.30 14.50 2.44
N ALA A 50 5.44 14.19 1.16
CA ALA A 50 4.37 14.26 0.18
C ALA A 50 4.07 12.84 -0.28
N ILE A 51 2.89 12.32 0.05
CA ILE A 51 2.49 10.94 -0.13
C ILE A 51 1.46 10.87 -1.25
N GLU A 52 1.80 10.14 -2.30
CA GLU A 52 0.83 9.68 -3.29
C GLU A 52 0.13 8.43 -2.74
N VAL A 53 -1.19 8.42 -2.75
CA VAL A 53 -2.01 7.29 -2.31
C VAL A 53 -2.62 6.62 -3.53
N THR A 54 -2.59 5.29 -3.54
CA THR A 54 -3.21 4.55 -4.61
C THR A 54 -3.64 3.16 -4.18
N GLU A 55 -4.74 2.69 -4.76
CA GLU A 55 -5.32 1.42 -4.38
C GLU A 55 -4.94 0.31 -5.33
N VAL A 56 -4.53 -0.84 -4.82
CA VAL A 56 -4.23 -2.01 -5.64
C VAL A 56 -5.44 -2.92 -5.67
N LEU A 57 -5.97 -3.14 -6.88
CA LEU A 57 -7.14 -4.00 -7.10
C LEU A 57 -6.69 -5.35 -7.68
N ALA A 58 -7.42 -6.41 -7.35
CA ALA A 58 -7.15 -7.73 -7.90
C ALA A 58 -7.38 -7.78 -9.42
N GLY A 59 -6.47 -8.43 -10.15
CA GLY A 59 -6.56 -8.58 -11.61
C GLY A 59 -6.27 -7.29 -12.37
N GLU A 60 -5.71 -6.28 -11.71
CA GLU A 60 -5.29 -5.03 -12.30
C GLU A 60 -4.29 -5.24 -13.44
N HIS A 61 -3.31 -6.12 -13.25
CA HIS A 61 -2.35 -6.47 -14.29
C HIS A 61 -3.06 -7.03 -15.53
N THR A 62 -3.96 -8.00 -15.34
CA THR A 62 -4.73 -8.61 -16.43
C THR A 62 -5.56 -7.58 -17.20
N ARG A 63 -6.23 -6.66 -16.49
CA ARG A 63 -7.05 -5.60 -17.10
C ARG A 63 -6.23 -4.60 -17.93
N ARG A 64 -5.03 -4.24 -17.45
CA ARG A 64 -4.18 -3.28 -18.17
C ARG A 64 -3.60 -3.92 -19.43
N HIS A 65 -3.20 -5.20 -19.35
CA HIS A 65 -2.67 -5.93 -20.50
C HIS A 65 -3.74 -6.38 -21.50
N SER A 66 -4.98 -6.65 -21.09
CA SER A 66 -6.09 -6.91 -22.01
C SER A 66 -6.45 -5.67 -22.82
N ARG A 67 -6.52 -4.48 -22.19
CA ARG A 67 -6.72 -3.21 -22.90
C ARG A 67 -5.61 -2.87 -23.91
N LYS A 68 -4.38 -3.32 -23.63
CA LYS A 68 -3.23 -3.17 -24.55
C LYS A 68 -3.27 -4.19 -25.71
N ARG A 69 -3.93 -5.34 -25.51
CA ARG A 69 -4.18 -6.37 -26.54
C ARG A 69 -5.48 -6.17 -27.31
N GLU A 70 -6.45 -5.38 -26.84
CA GLU A 70 -7.65 -5.06 -27.62
C GLU A 70 -7.38 -4.15 -28.83
N ALA A 71 -6.16 -3.62 -28.99
CA ALA A 71 -5.70 -3.05 -30.26
C ALA A 71 -5.33 -4.12 -31.31
N HIS A 72 -5.17 -5.39 -30.91
CA HIS A 72 -4.89 -6.52 -31.78
C HIS A 72 -5.43 -7.82 -31.16
N SER A 73 -6.60 -8.26 -31.65
CA SER A 73 -7.24 -9.60 -31.52
C SER A 73 -8.54 -9.67 -30.71
N THR A 74 -9.63 -9.55 -31.47
CA THR A 74 -10.84 -10.38 -31.35
C THR A 74 -10.44 -11.87 -31.40
N LEU A 75 -11.10 -12.70 -30.58
CA LEU A 75 -11.01 -14.17 -30.44
C LEU A 75 -10.14 -14.72 -29.29
N GLN A 76 -10.81 -14.95 -28.14
CA GLN A 76 -10.93 -16.23 -27.42
C GLN A 76 -11.89 -15.99 -26.23
N ILE A 77 -13.20 -16.24 -26.36
CA ILE A 77 -13.94 -17.52 -26.29
C ILE A 77 -13.95 -18.17 -24.89
N ALA A 78 -15.18 -18.22 -24.34
CA ALA A 78 -15.76 -19.26 -23.48
C ALA A 78 -14.99 -19.69 -22.21
N GLY A 79 -15.09 -18.86 -21.17
CA GLY A 79 -14.90 -19.24 -19.78
C GLY A 79 -15.41 -18.09 -18.94
N GLY A 80 -16.48 -18.31 -18.18
CA GLY A 80 -17.30 -17.24 -17.59
C GLY A 80 -16.49 -16.12 -16.94
N ILE A 81 -16.81 -14.89 -17.35
CA ILE A 81 -16.26 -13.62 -16.84
C ILE A 81 -16.39 -13.54 -15.30
N GLY A 82 -17.23 -14.36 -14.65
CA GLY A 82 -17.43 -14.38 -13.21
C GLY A 82 -16.31 -15.00 -12.35
N SER A 83 -15.31 -15.69 -12.92
CA SER A 83 -14.33 -16.45 -12.10
C SER A 83 -13.01 -15.73 -11.78
N LEU A 84 -12.72 -14.57 -12.38
CA LEU A 84 -11.49 -13.81 -12.10
C LEU A 84 -11.63 -12.85 -10.91
N PHE A 85 -12.82 -12.71 -10.35
CA PHE A 85 -13.18 -11.71 -9.34
C PHE A 85 -13.10 -12.21 -7.89
N SER A 86 -12.53 -13.40 -7.66
CA SER A 86 -12.42 -14.00 -6.32
C SER A 86 -10.98 -14.12 -5.80
N LEU A 87 -9.97 -13.70 -6.58
CA LEU A 87 -8.58 -13.82 -6.17
C LEU A 87 -8.08 -12.56 -5.46
N PRO A 88 -7.26 -12.69 -4.42
CA PRO A 88 -6.64 -11.55 -3.78
C PRO A 88 -5.61 -10.92 -4.74
N ALA A 89 -5.35 -9.61 -4.63
CA ALA A 89 -4.30 -8.97 -5.42
C ALA A 89 -2.93 -9.64 -5.18
N ASN A 90 -2.08 -9.66 -6.21
CA ASN A 90 -0.77 -10.30 -6.14
C ASN A 90 0.36 -9.30 -6.43
N ALA A 91 1.61 -9.79 -6.38
CA ALA A 91 2.79 -8.95 -6.62
C ALA A 91 2.81 -8.30 -8.02
N LEU A 92 2.21 -8.94 -9.05
CA LEU A 92 2.07 -8.34 -10.38
C LEU A 92 1.08 -7.18 -10.41
N ASP A 93 -0.03 -7.28 -9.66
CA ASP A 93 -0.99 -6.17 -9.54
C ASP A 93 -0.33 -4.96 -8.87
N VAL A 94 0.45 -5.19 -7.81
CA VAL A 94 1.25 -4.14 -7.15
C VAL A 94 2.27 -3.55 -8.11
N ALA A 95 3.02 -4.39 -8.83
CA ALA A 95 4.02 -3.93 -9.80
C ALA A 95 3.40 -3.10 -10.93
N CYS A 96 2.25 -3.52 -11.46
CA CYS A 96 1.48 -2.79 -12.46
C CYS A 96 1.08 -1.40 -11.95
N ARG A 97 0.64 -1.30 -10.69
CA ARG A 97 0.27 -0.02 -10.11
C ARG A 97 1.47 0.89 -9.87
N ILE A 98 2.59 0.35 -9.39
CA ILE A 98 3.84 1.10 -9.22
C ILE A 98 4.31 1.64 -10.57
N GLU A 99 4.33 0.82 -11.61
CA GLU A 99 4.73 1.24 -12.96
C GLU A 99 3.91 2.45 -13.44
N ALA A 100 2.59 2.46 -13.17
CA ALA A 100 1.73 3.59 -13.51
C ALA A 100 2.02 4.87 -12.71
N LYS A 101 2.70 4.78 -11.57
CA LYS A 101 3.01 5.91 -10.68
C LYS A 101 4.44 6.42 -10.81
N VAL A 102 5.41 5.56 -11.11
CA VAL A 102 6.83 5.96 -11.23
C VAL A 102 7.12 6.92 -12.40
N GLY A 103 6.26 6.93 -13.42
CA GLY A 103 6.38 7.83 -14.57
C GLY A 103 5.69 9.19 -14.40
N LYS A 104 5.02 9.45 -13.29
CA LYS A 104 4.29 10.70 -13.07
C LYS A 104 5.22 11.81 -12.57
N ASP A 105 5.10 12.98 -13.17
CA ASP A 105 5.90 14.15 -12.79
C ASP A 105 5.17 15.04 -11.78
N TYR A 106 5.21 14.62 -10.52
CA TYR A 106 4.60 15.37 -9.43
C TYR A 106 5.38 16.63 -9.08
N GLN A 107 4.65 17.71 -8.80
CA GLN A 107 5.20 18.92 -8.19
C GLN A 107 5.29 18.71 -6.68
N VAL A 108 6.42 18.15 -6.25
CA VAL A 108 6.71 17.91 -4.83
C VAL A 108 7.04 19.25 -4.17
N PRO A 109 6.35 19.65 -3.09
CA PRO A 109 6.67 20.89 -2.38
C PRO A 109 8.11 20.90 -1.87
N SER A 110 8.73 22.07 -1.80
CA SER A 110 10.14 22.20 -1.37
C SER A 110 10.36 21.57 0.01
N GLY A 111 11.47 20.84 0.14
CA GLY A 111 11.84 20.13 1.37
C GLY A 111 11.04 18.86 1.65
N HIS A 112 10.03 18.51 0.85
CA HIS A 112 9.25 17.28 1.04
C HIS A 112 9.92 16.07 0.39
N GLN A 113 9.84 14.93 1.08
CA GLN A 113 10.19 13.62 0.54
C GLN A 113 8.96 13.01 -0.14
N LEU A 114 9.12 12.51 -1.36
CA LEU A 114 8.07 11.88 -2.14
C LEU A 114 7.95 10.41 -1.78
N HIS A 115 6.80 10.04 -1.24
CA HIS A 115 6.47 8.68 -0.78
C HIS A 115 5.27 8.13 -1.56
N LEU A 116 5.21 6.81 -1.73
CA LEU A 116 4.08 6.11 -2.34
C LEU A 116 3.39 5.23 -1.30
N LEU A 117 2.06 5.27 -1.21
CA LEU A 117 1.25 4.38 -0.39
C LEU A 117 0.31 3.56 -1.29
N LEU A 118 0.54 2.24 -1.31
CA LEU A 118 -0.29 1.24 -1.98
C LEU A 118 -1.25 0.64 -0.96
N ALA A 119 -2.52 1.01 -1.04
CA ALA A 119 -3.58 0.42 -0.24
C ALA A 119 -4.14 -0.82 -0.95
N ALA A 120 -3.82 -2.01 -0.46
CA ALA A 120 -4.29 -3.27 -1.04
C ALA A 120 -5.43 -3.87 -0.19
N GLY A 121 -6.51 -4.28 -0.88
CA GLY A 121 -7.66 -4.93 -0.25
C GLY A 121 -8.93 -4.07 -0.14
N THR A 122 -9.03 -2.96 -0.87
CA THR A 122 -10.28 -2.18 -0.92
C THR A 122 -11.35 -2.93 -1.71
N LEU A 123 -12.38 -3.39 -1.00
CA LEU A 123 -13.62 -3.86 -1.60
C LEU A 123 -14.27 -2.70 -2.36
N GLU A 124 -14.21 -2.76 -3.68
CA GLU A 124 -15.11 -2.01 -4.55
C GLU A 124 -16.31 -2.94 -4.83
N HIS A 125 -17.48 -2.58 -4.28
CA HIS A 125 -18.82 -3.03 -4.67
C HIS A 125 -19.28 -4.46 -4.27
N GLY A 126 -20.06 -4.53 -3.18
CA GLY A 126 -21.29 -5.33 -3.08
C GLY A 126 -21.23 -6.88 -3.14
N ALA A 127 -20.10 -7.50 -3.41
CA ALA A 127 -20.00 -8.96 -3.51
C ALA A 127 -19.51 -9.57 -2.18
N ALA A 128 -20.18 -10.65 -1.76
CA ALA A 128 -19.93 -11.35 -0.51
C ALA A 128 -18.44 -11.69 -0.29
N ALA A 129 -17.95 -11.31 0.89
CA ALA A 129 -16.56 -11.31 1.29
C ALA A 129 -15.98 -12.72 1.48
N TRP A 130 -15.52 -13.35 0.40
CA TRP A 130 -14.53 -14.44 0.49
C TRP A 130 -13.15 -13.79 0.47
N THR A 131 -12.74 -13.37 1.66
CA THR A 131 -11.53 -12.60 1.93
C THR A 131 -10.32 -13.53 1.95
N LEU A 132 -9.67 -13.73 0.81
CA LEU A 132 -8.40 -14.46 0.77
C LEU A 132 -7.26 -13.52 1.18
N PRO A 133 -6.32 -13.96 2.03
CA PRO A 133 -5.13 -13.19 2.34
C PRO A 133 -4.33 -12.94 1.06
N LEU A 134 -3.79 -11.73 0.91
CA LEU A 134 -2.87 -11.40 -0.17
C LEU A 134 -1.63 -12.28 -0.02
N ALA A 135 -1.44 -13.22 -0.95
CA ALA A 135 -0.25 -14.06 -0.99
C ALA A 135 0.88 -13.27 -1.68
N ILE A 136 1.45 -12.29 -0.98
CA ILE A 136 2.53 -11.47 -1.51
C ILE A 136 3.86 -11.98 -0.96
N SER A 137 4.67 -12.57 -1.84
CA SER A 137 6.06 -12.90 -1.53
C SER A 137 6.92 -11.65 -1.65
N ILE A 138 7.64 -11.29 -0.58
CA ILE A 138 8.62 -10.18 -0.58
C ILE A 138 9.66 -10.37 -1.69
N GLN A 139 10.14 -11.61 -1.88
CA GLN A 139 11.14 -11.91 -2.91
C GLN A 139 10.58 -11.62 -4.32
N GLU A 140 9.33 -12.00 -4.56
CA GLU A 140 8.69 -11.73 -5.84
C GLU A 140 8.42 -10.22 -6.03
N LEU A 141 7.97 -9.53 -4.98
CA LEU A 141 7.73 -8.10 -5.00
C LEU A 141 9.02 -7.32 -5.31
N ASN A 142 10.14 -7.69 -4.68
CA ASN A 142 11.46 -7.13 -4.96
C ASN A 142 11.89 -7.41 -6.40
N ARG A 143 11.81 -8.66 -6.86
CA ARG A 143 12.15 -9.03 -8.24
C ARG A 143 11.40 -8.19 -9.28
N LEU A 144 10.13 -7.91 -9.03
CA LEU A 144 9.28 -7.18 -9.97
C LEU A 144 9.44 -5.66 -9.88
N THR A 145 9.67 -5.10 -8.69
CA THR A 145 9.46 -3.66 -8.44
C THR A 145 10.70 -2.89 -8.03
N ASP A 146 11.75 -3.55 -7.56
CA ASP A 146 12.92 -2.87 -7.00
C ASP A 146 13.59 -1.96 -8.05
N GLY A 147 13.83 -2.49 -9.25
CA GLY A 147 14.44 -1.72 -10.34
C GLY A 147 13.62 -0.51 -10.80
N MET A 148 12.28 -0.56 -10.76
CA MET A 148 11.45 0.58 -11.14
C MET A 148 11.39 1.64 -10.03
N LEU A 149 11.29 1.22 -8.77
CA LEU A 149 11.29 2.12 -7.62
C LEU A 149 12.65 2.81 -7.45
N ALA A 150 13.76 2.06 -7.61
CA ALA A 150 15.12 2.59 -7.54
C ALA A 150 15.41 3.65 -8.61
N ARG A 151 14.80 3.57 -9.79
CA ARG A 151 14.93 4.61 -10.83
C ARG A 151 13.93 5.76 -10.69
N SER A 152 12.93 5.61 -9.82
CA SER A 152 11.89 6.63 -9.61
C SER A 152 12.34 7.74 -8.66
N ARG A 153 11.50 8.77 -8.53
CA ARG A 153 11.68 9.86 -7.55
C ARG A 153 11.20 9.48 -6.14
N TYR A 154 10.55 8.34 -5.95
CA TYR A 154 10.09 7.92 -4.62
C TYR A 154 11.29 7.57 -3.73
N GLN A 155 11.28 8.07 -2.49
CA GLN A 155 12.26 7.67 -1.47
C GLN A 155 11.81 6.40 -0.75
N HIS A 156 10.51 6.30 -0.49
CA HIS A 156 9.87 5.17 0.18
C HIS A 156 8.59 4.77 -0.57
N ALA A 157 8.28 3.48 -0.55
CA ALA A 157 6.97 2.97 -0.92
C ALA A 157 6.43 2.08 0.19
N TYR A 158 5.13 2.16 0.46
CA TYR A 158 4.44 1.41 1.48
C TYR A 158 3.38 0.56 0.83
N LEU A 159 3.23 -0.67 1.31
CA LEU A 159 2.15 -1.56 0.93
C LEU A 159 1.40 -1.91 2.20
N HIS A 160 0.20 -1.33 2.35
CA HIS A 160 -0.68 -1.56 3.48
C HIS A 160 -1.77 -2.53 3.08
N LEU A 161 -1.84 -3.67 3.78
CA LEU A 161 -2.86 -4.69 3.56
C LEU A 161 -4.04 -4.46 4.52
N GLN A 162 -5.29 -4.33 4.03
CA GLN A 162 -6.44 -4.08 4.92
C GLN A 162 -6.71 -5.22 5.91
N ARG A 163 -6.35 -6.46 5.56
CA ARG A 163 -6.60 -7.64 6.38
C ARG A 163 -5.27 -8.24 6.83
N GLY A 164 -4.82 -7.81 8.01
CA GLY A 164 -3.54 -8.18 8.60
C GLY A 164 -2.96 -7.02 9.43
N ARG A 165 -1.86 -7.26 10.12
CA ARG A 165 -1.01 -6.18 10.71
C ARG A 165 0.21 -5.91 9.83
N ASP A 166 0.13 -6.37 8.59
CA ASP A 166 1.28 -6.49 7.72
C ASP A 166 1.40 -5.19 6.94
N LEU A 167 2.38 -4.39 7.37
CA LEU A 167 2.83 -3.22 6.66
C LEU A 167 4.17 -3.58 6.02
N TYR A 168 4.29 -3.40 4.72
CA TYR A 168 5.56 -3.55 4.05
C TYR A 168 6.08 -2.19 3.64
N GLU A 169 7.39 -2.03 3.71
CA GLU A 169 8.08 -0.84 3.26
C GLU A 169 9.18 -1.23 2.29
N TRP A 170 9.27 -0.45 1.22
CA TRP A 170 10.42 -0.41 0.36
C TRP A 170 11.15 0.91 0.56
N ASN A 171 12.47 0.81 0.64
CA ASN A 171 13.38 1.93 0.49
C ASN A 171 14.60 1.46 -0.31
N ARG A 172 15.47 2.39 -0.71
CA ARG A 172 16.64 2.09 -1.56
C ARG A 172 17.70 1.20 -0.91
N HIS A 173 17.72 1.11 0.41
CA HIS A 173 18.73 0.37 1.16
C HIS A 173 18.28 -1.07 1.42
N ASP A 174 17.02 -1.24 1.80
CA ASP A 174 16.50 -2.53 2.29
C ASP A 174 15.63 -3.27 1.26
N SER A 175 15.30 -2.62 0.14
CA SER A 175 14.21 -3.05 -0.74
C SER A 175 12.92 -3.30 0.06
N TRP A 176 11.95 -4.06 -0.46
CA TRP A 176 10.75 -4.42 0.29
C TRP A 176 11.11 -5.32 1.46
N HIS A 177 10.62 -4.96 2.64
CA HIS A 177 10.68 -5.74 3.86
C HIS A 177 9.41 -5.50 4.68
N GLU A 178 9.11 -6.42 5.59
CA GLU A 178 7.99 -6.29 6.51
C GLU A 178 8.37 -5.36 7.67
N ILE A 179 7.47 -4.45 8.03
CA ILE A 179 7.53 -3.68 9.28
C ILE A 179 6.57 -4.33 10.26
N HIS A 180 7.10 -4.94 11.32
CA HIS A 180 6.27 -5.37 12.42
C HIS A 180 5.78 -4.15 13.21
N SER A 181 4.46 -4.02 13.36
CA SER A 181 3.88 -2.96 14.17
C SER A 181 4.27 -3.16 15.64
N LEU A 182 4.79 -2.10 16.28
CA LEU A 182 5.14 -2.09 17.72
C LEU A 182 3.91 -2.15 18.65
N ALA A 183 2.69 -2.21 18.11
CA ALA A 183 1.44 -2.26 18.87
C ALA A 183 1.22 -3.56 19.68
N VAL A 184 2.23 -4.44 19.79
CA VAL A 184 2.14 -5.73 20.52
C VAL A 184 3.36 -5.96 21.42
N HIS A 185 3.63 -5.02 22.32
CA HIS A 185 4.43 -5.32 23.53
C HIS A 185 3.78 -4.74 24.79
N ALA A 186 2.45 -4.71 24.84
CA ALA A 186 1.70 -4.27 26.02
C ALA A 186 0.73 -5.32 26.59
N ASP A 187 0.83 -6.59 26.18
CA ASP A 187 0.10 -7.68 26.85
C ASP A 187 1.02 -8.86 27.18
N GLY A 188 1.36 -8.95 28.47
CA GLY A 188 1.35 -10.22 29.19
C GLY A 188 2.55 -11.15 29.08
N TYR A 189 3.76 -10.69 29.43
CA TYR A 189 4.75 -11.59 30.03
C TYR A 189 4.82 -11.32 31.54
N LEU A 190 4.02 -12.05 32.32
CA LEU A 190 4.39 -12.34 33.70
C LEU A 190 5.22 -13.62 33.68
N PRO A 191 6.50 -13.60 34.07
CA PRO A 191 7.22 -14.84 34.31
C PRO A 191 6.59 -15.52 35.54
N LEU A 192 6.07 -16.73 35.34
CA LEU A 192 5.74 -17.66 36.42
C LEU A 192 6.99 -17.81 37.30
N GLN A 193 6.94 -17.27 38.51
CA GLN A 193 7.96 -17.54 39.52
C GLN A 193 7.97 -19.04 39.84
N PRO A 194 9.15 -19.67 39.97
CA PRO A 194 9.24 -21.03 40.46
C PRO A 194 8.89 -21.03 41.95
N GLN A 195 7.89 -21.82 42.32
CA GLN A 195 7.51 -22.04 43.70
C GLN A 195 8.53 -23.01 44.34
N GLU A 196 9.53 -22.48 45.03
CA GLU A 196 10.39 -23.29 45.90
C GLU A 196 9.73 -23.51 47.27
N ALA A 197 9.67 -24.80 47.61
CA ALA A 197 9.56 -25.49 48.90
C ALA A 197 9.32 -24.70 50.20
N GLY A 198 8.31 -25.15 50.96
CA GLY A 198 8.16 -24.86 52.39
C GLY A 198 7.63 -26.08 53.16
N LYS A 199 8.57 -26.80 53.78
CA LYS A 199 8.51 -27.71 54.95
C LYS A 199 7.24 -28.53 55.25
#